data_AF-A0A5N6NFJ8-F1
#
_entry.id   AF-A0A5N6NFJ8-F1
#
_cell.length_a   1.000
_cell.length_b   1.000
_cell.length_c   1.000
_cell.angle_alpha   90.00
_cell.angle_beta   90.00
_cell.angle_gamma   90.00
#
_symmetry.space_group_name_H-M   'P 1'
#
loop_
_entity.id
_entity.type
_entity.pdbx_description
1 polymer ?
#
loop_
_entity_poly.entity_id
_entity_poly.type
_entity_poly.pdbx_seq_one_letter_code
_entity_poly.pdbx_strand_id
1 'polypeptide(L)'
;MVLLSHMQTFPAIETEEEALTNSMPAAAVRRGGGTSFFRNDGEKLYKYGEELTRSRKSTLVKEKTTLGHIDMILGDYLNHVLKEGREIKVKNRLRKLYTNNGAQWSHVVFEHPASFQTLAMDPVKKQEIIDDLTTFSKGEDFYNRIGRAWKRGYLLYGPPGTGKSTMIAAMANFLGYDIYDLELTAVKDNTELRRLLIETSSKSIIVIEDIDCSMELTGQRKKDNKEDEDDNDPAKKPMKPPENDAKASKVTLSGLLNFVDGLWSACGGDRLIVFTTNHVEKLDPALIRRGRMDRHIELSYCGFEAFKVLARNYLYLETHELFETIRGLLEETQMTPADVAENLMPKTSPADPEGCLKSLIGALETAKQEAAAQKKSEEEEGRKKEKDSEMEALNPIENGNV
;
A
#
# COMPACT_ATOMS: atom_id res chain seq x y z
N MET A 1 0.40 73.50 6.80
CA MET A 1 0.08 74.23 5.56
C MET A 1 1.07 73.73 4.51
N VAL A 2 0.71 72.65 3.81
CA VAL A 2 0.36 72.60 2.36
C VAL A 2 1.55 71.96 1.61
N LEU A 3 1.54 70.66 1.26
CA LEU A 3 0.81 69.96 0.18
C LEU A 3 1.10 70.49 -1.24
N LEU A 4 1.17 69.54 -2.19
CA LEU A 4 1.34 69.65 -3.65
C LEU A 4 2.82 69.66 -4.08
N SER A 5 3.28 68.92 -5.08
CA SER A 5 2.69 68.13 -6.16
C SER A 5 3.75 67.07 -6.53
N HIS A 6 3.42 65.86 -6.94
CA HIS A 6 3.29 65.50 -8.35
C HIS A 6 2.41 64.25 -8.46
N MET A 7 1.19 64.44 -8.96
CA MET A 7 0.38 63.35 -9.49
C MET A 7 0.90 63.01 -10.88
N GLN A 8 1.35 61.78 -11.08
CA GLN A 8 1.36 61.18 -12.41
C GLN A 8 -0.04 60.64 -12.69
N THR A 9 -0.68 61.24 -13.68
CA THR A 9 -1.91 60.82 -14.31
C THR A 9 -1.70 59.48 -15.02
N PHE A 10 -2.42 58.44 -14.58
CA PHE A 10 -2.64 57.24 -15.38
C PHE A 10 -4.00 57.37 -16.11
N PRO A 11 -4.10 56.87 -17.36
CA PRO A 11 -5.24 57.12 -18.24
C PRO A 11 -6.52 56.44 -17.75
N ALA A 12 -7.65 57.02 -18.15
CA ALA A 12 -8.98 56.48 -17.96
C ALA A 12 -9.09 55.09 -18.62
N ILE A 13 -9.43 54.09 -17.82
CA ILE A 13 -9.85 52.78 -18.32
C ILE A 13 -11.36 52.86 -18.51
N GLU A 14 -11.76 53.24 -19.72
CA GLU A 14 -13.09 52.95 -20.25
C GLU A 14 -13.09 51.47 -20.65
N THR A 15 -13.84 50.65 -19.90
CA THR A 15 -14.49 49.36 -20.22
C THR A 15 -14.39 48.38 -19.06
N GLU A 16 -15.51 47.69 -18.83
CA GLU A 16 -15.96 47.13 -17.55
C GLU A 16 -15.53 45.66 -17.31
N GLU A 17 -14.49 45.15 -17.98
CA GLU A 17 -14.29 43.68 -18.08
C GLU A 17 -12.95 43.11 -17.56
N GLU A 18 -11.97 43.90 -17.13
CA GLU A 18 -10.62 43.36 -16.80
C GLU A 18 -10.17 43.45 -15.31
N ALA A 19 -10.99 43.92 -14.37
CA ALA A 19 -10.57 44.05 -12.96
C ALA A 19 -10.80 42.81 -12.07
N LEU A 20 -11.25 41.68 -12.63
CA LEU A 20 -11.74 40.52 -11.86
C LEU A 20 -10.68 39.45 -11.50
N THR A 21 -9.39 39.68 -11.75
CA THR A 21 -8.39 38.60 -11.66
C THR A 21 -7.31 38.74 -10.59
N ASN A 22 -7.34 39.72 -9.68
CA ASN A 22 -6.36 39.75 -8.59
C ASN A 22 -6.95 39.98 -7.18
N SER A 23 -6.80 38.93 -6.38
CA SER A 23 -7.05 38.77 -4.93
C SER A 23 -8.48 38.36 -4.50
N MET A 24 -8.53 37.15 -3.94
CA MET A 24 -9.65 36.41 -3.31
C MET A 24 -10.65 35.69 -4.23
N PRO A 25 -10.95 34.39 -3.96
CA PRO A 25 -12.04 33.71 -4.64
C PRO A 25 -13.36 34.23 -4.09
N ALA A 26 -14.10 34.99 -4.91
CA ALA A 26 -15.47 35.36 -4.61
C ALA A 26 -16.35 34.10 -4.68
N ALA A 27 -16.78 33.59 -3.53
CA ALA A 27 -17.83 32.59 -3.47
C ALA A 27 -19.16 33.22 -3.91
N ALA A 28 -19.53 33.03 -5.18
CA ALA A 28 -20.84 33.42 -5.68
C ALA A 28 -21.89 32.38 -5.24
N VAL A 29 -22.59 32.64 -4.14
CA VAL A 29 -23.79 31.87 -3.76
C VAL A 29 -24.96 32.35 -4.60
N ARG A 30 -25.35 31.61 -5.64
CA ARG A 30 -26.63 31.81 -6.35
C ARG A 30 -27.73 31.02 -5.65
N ARG A 31 -28.51 31.68 -4.81
CA ARG A 31 -29.91 31.30 -4.54
C ARG A 31 -30.79 32.55 -4.62
N GLY A 32 -31.63 32.60 -5.65
CA GLY A 32 -32.68 33.60 -5.82
C GLY A 32 -32.25 34.91 -6.49
N GLY A 33 -32.45 35.00 -7.80
CA GLY A 33 -32.92 36.20 -8.53
C GLY A 33 -32.25 37.58 -8.38
N GLY A 34 -31.15 37.76 -7.67
CA GLY A 34 -30.50 39.07 -7.51
C GLY A 34 -28.99 38.97 -7.31
N THR A 35 -28.24 39.82 -8.01
CA THR A 35 -26.80 40.00 -7.84
C THR A 35 -26.57 40.78 -6.54
N SER A 36 -25.83 40.20 -5.59
CA SER A 36 -25.43 40.90 -4.35
C SER A 36 -23.96 41.26 -4.42
N PHE A 37 -23.64 42.53 -4.20
CA PHE A 37 -22.27 43.05 -4.16
C PHE A 37 -21.85 43.33 -2.73
N PHE A 38 -20.60 43.03 -2.39
CA PHE A 38 -20.02 43.29 -1.07
C PHE A 38 -18.88 44.31 -1.18
N ARG A 39 -18.91 45.37 -0.38
CA ARG A 39 -17.81 46.36 -0.27
C ARG A 39 -17.32 46.42 1.17
N ASN A 40 -16.01 46.37 1.38
CA ASN A 40 -15.36 46.52 2.69
C ASN A 40 -14.56 47.82 2.71
N ASP A 41 -14.74 48.65 3.74
CA ASP A 41 -14.00 49.91 3.95
C ASP A 41 -13.02 49.87 5.13
N GLY A 42 -12.79 48.68 5.72
CA GLY A 42 -11.91 48.47 6.88
C GLY A 42 -12.62 48.56 8.24
N GLU A 43 -13.85 49.09 8.30
CA GLU A 43 -14.68 49.14 9.53
C GLU A 43 -16.12 48.66 9.33
N LYS A 44 -16.61 48.54 8.08
CA LYS A 44 -17.96 48.06 7.76
C LYS A 44 -17.97 47.21 6.49
N LEU A 45 -18.80 46.16 6.49
CA LEU A 45 -19.16 45.41 5.28
C LEU A 45 -20.53 45.88 4.80
N TYR A 46 -20.61 46.28 3.54
CA TYR A 46 -21.87 46.70 2.91
C TYR A 46 -22.31 45.62 1.94
N LYS A 47 -23.54 45.12 2.12
CA LYS A 47 -24.23 44.28 1.13
C LYS A 47 -25.16 45.18 0.32
N TYR A 48 -25.01 45.16 -1.00
CA TYR A 48 -25.91 45.84 -1.94
C TYR A 48 -26.72 44.79 -2.67
N GLY A 49 -28.04 44.89 -2.62
CA GLY A 49 -28.96 44.10 -3.45
C GLY A 49 -29.75 45.03 -4.37
N GLU A 50 -30.02 44.57 -5.59
CA GLU A 50 -31.00 45.21 -6.47
C GLU A 50 -32.38 44.59 -6.26
N GLU A 51 -33.37 45.42 -5.91
CA GLU A 51 -34.76 45.01 -5.87
C GLU A 51 -35.51 45.63 -7.06
N LEU A 52 -35.97 44.78 -7.99
CA LEU A 52 -36.73 45.20 -9.16
C LEU A 52 -38.19 45.42 -8.80
N THR A 53 -38.55 46.64 -8.40
CA THR A 53 -39.96 47.03 -8.31
C THR A 53 -40.54 47.40 -9.67
N ARG A 54 -41.79 47.02 -9.92
CA ARG A 54 -42.53 47.07 -11.21
C ARG A 54 -42.74 48.47 -11.81
N SER A 55 -42.17 49.52 -11.21
CA SER A 55 -42.09 50.88 -11.75
C SER A 55 -40.62 51.31 -11.64
N ARG A 56 -39.99 51.59 -12.79
CA ARG A 56 -38.55 51.86 -12.96
C ARG A 56 -37.98 52.85 -11.94
N LYS A 57 -37.46 52.35 -10.82
CA LYS A 57 -36.47 52.98 -9.92
C LYS A 57 -35.78 51.85 -9.15
N SER A 58 -34.51 51.60 -9.43
CA SER A 58 -33.69 50.75 -8.57
C SER A 58 -33.48 51.47 -7.23
N THR A 59 -33.89 50.84 -6.13
CA THR A 59 -33.60 51.33 -4.79
C THR A 59 -32.48 50.46 -4.23
N LEU A 60 -31.30 51.05 -4.01
CA LEU A 60 -30.20 50.38 -3.33
C LEU A 60 -30.54 50.28 -1.85
N VAL A 61 -30.92 49.08 -1.40
CA VAL A 61 -31.09 48.81 0.03
C VAL A 61 -29.70 48.65 0.65
N LYS A 62 -29.35 49.51 1.61
CA LYS A 62 -28.07 49.49 2.33
C LYS A 62 -28.26 48.81 3.67
N GLU A 63 -27.98 47.52 3.76
CA GLU A 63 -27.88 46.83 5.04
C GLU A 63 -26.51 47.11 5.67
N LYS A 64 -26.51 47.64 6.89
CA LYS A 64 -25.31 48.04 7.64
C LYS A 64 -25.05 47.02 8.75
N THR A 65 -24.01 46.21 8.59
CA THR A 65 -23.54 45.29 9.64
C THR A 65 -22.22 45.80 10.22
N THR A 66 -22.13 45.93 11.54
CA THR A 66 -20.93 46.36 12.26
C THR A 66 -19.85 45.28 12.22
N LEU A 67 -18.57 45.64 11.96
CA LEU A 67 -17.47 44.67 11.79
C LEU A 67 -17.25 43.75 12.99
N GLY A 68 -17.60 44.19 14.21
CA GLY A 68 -17.42 43.38 15.42
C GLY A 68 -18.20 42.07 15.42
N HIS A 69 -19.35 42.00 14.74
CA HIS A 69 -20.07 40.74 14.53
C HIS A 69 -19.52 39.93 13.36
N ILE A 70 -18.87 40.61 12.41
CA ILE A 70 -18.30 39.99 11.21
C ILE A 70 -17.03 39.24 11.58
N ASP A 71 -16.12 39.79 12.39
CA ASP A 71 -14.92 39.06 12.84
C ASP A 71 -15.26 37.84 13.70
N MET A 72 -16.28 37.96 14.56
CA MET A 72 -16.75 36.86 15.41
C MET A 72 -17.35 35.71 14.58
N ILE A 73 -18.05 36.03 13.49
CA ILE A 73 -18.66 35.04 12.60
C ILE A 73 -17.65 34.52 11.58
N LEU A 74 -16.78 35.39 11.01
CA LEU A 74 -15.83 35.00 9.97
C LEU A 74 -14.77 34.06 10.49
N GLY A 75 -14.27 34.24 11.71
CA GLY A 75 -13.25 33.34 12.27
C GLY A 75 -13.74 31.89 12.31
N ASP A 76 -14.83 31.65 13.05
CA ASP A 76 -15.40 30.31 13.23
C ASP A 76 -15.99 29.75 11.93
N TYR A 77 -16.67 30.58 11.13
CA TYR A 77 -17.22 30.15 9.85
C TYR A 77 -16.12 29.84 8.83
N LEU A 78 -15.07 30.66 8.71
CA LEU A 78 -13.95 30.40 7.82
C LEU A 78 -13.18 29.17 8.27
N ASN A 79 -12.97 28.97 9.58
CA ASN A 79 -12.36 27.76 10.12
C ASN A 79 -13.21 26.52 9.79
N HIS A 80 -14.53 26.61 9.91
CA HIS A 80 -15.45 25.56 9.51
C HIS A 80 -15.37 25.29 8.00
N VAL A 81 -15.43 26.31 7.14
CA VAL A 81 -15.32 26.17 5.67
C VAL A 81 -13.95 25.60 5.25
N LEU A 82 -12.86 26.01 5.91
CA LEU A 82 -11.53 25.44 5.67
C LEU A 82 -11.43 24.00 6.15
N LYS A 83 -12.08 23.65 7.26
CA LYS A 83 -12.17 22.27 7.75
C LYS A 83 -12.98 21.40 6.78
N GLU A 84 -14.19 21.80 6.43
CA GLU A 84 -15.05 21.13 5.44
C GLU A 84 -14.36 21.03 4.08
N GLY A 85 -13.72 22.10 3.61
CA GLY A 85 -12.97 22.11 2.36
C GLY A 85 -11.77 21.15 2.37
N ARG A 86 -11.05 21.04 3.50
CA ARG A 86 -10.00 20.03 3.69
C ARG A 86 -10.58 18.62 3.69
N GLU A 87 -11.69 18.39 4.39
CA GLU A 87 -12.36 17.10 4.43
C GLU A 87 -12.88 16.66 3.06
N ILE A 88 -13.48 17.58 2.29
CA ILE A 88 -13.92 17.34 0.91
C ILE A 88 -12.72 17.03 0.02
N LYS A 89 -11.62 17.78 0.14
CA LYS A 89 -10.39 17.53 -0.63
C LYS A 89 -9.77 16.17 -0.28
N VAL A 90 -9.83 15.74 0.98
CA VAL A 90 -9.40 14.41 1.43
C VAL A 90 -10.34 13.32 0.90
N LYS A 91 -11.66 13.52 0.97
CA LYS A 91 -12.67 12.58 0.45
C LYS A 91 -12.59 12.41 -1.07
N ASN A 92 -12.29 13.49 -1.80
CA ASN A 92 -12.18 13.50 -3.26
C ASN A 92 -10.73 13.25 -3.74
N ARG A 93 -9.80 12.96 -2.82
CA ARG A 93 -8.42 12.64 -3.17
C ARG A 93 -8.40 11.25 -3.81
N LEU A 94 -8.06 11.20 -5.08
CA LEU A 94 -7.74 9.94 -5.74
C LEU A 94 -6.42 9.41 -5.16
N ARG A 95 -6.46 8.18 -4.64
CA ARG A 95 -5.27 7.46 -4.18
C ARG A 95 -4.35 7.19 -5.35
N LYS A 96 -3.06 7.11 -5.08
CA LYS A 96 -2.03 6.89 -6.09
C LYS A 96 -1.26 5.61 -5.80
N LEU A 97 -0.89 4.92 -6.86
CA LEU A 97 0.07 3.82 -6.84
C LEU A 97 1.38 4.35 -7.42
N TYR A 98 2.41 4.41 -6.59
CA TYR A 98 3.75 4.84 -6.93
C TYR A 98 4.62 3.63 -7.20
N THR A 99 5.41 3.68 -8.28
CA THR A 99 6.42 2.68 -8.62
C THR A 99 7.75 3.38 -8.88
N ASN A 100 8.86 2.79 -8.41
CA ASN A 100 10.18 3.38 -8.59
C ASN A 100 10.77 3.04 -9.96
N ASN A 101 11.36 4.04 -10.62
CA ASN A 101 12.23 3.84 -11.77
C ASN A 101 13.63 4.32 -11.38
N GLY A 102 14.49 3.38 -10.97
CA GLY A 102 15.75 3.72 -10.31
C GLY A 102 15.48 4.50 -9.02
N ALA A 103 15.94 5.75 -8.96
CA ALA A 103 15.88 6.61 -7.77
C ALA A 103 14.69 7.59 -7.72
N GLN A 104 13.71 7.45 -8.61
CA GLN A 104 12.57 8.37 -8.71
C GLN A 104 11.23 7.62 -8.67
N TRP A 105 10.23 8.24 -8.04
CA TRP A 105 8.87 7.74 -8.05
C TRP A 105 8.09 8.23 -9.28
N SER A 106 7.45 7.30 -9.97
CA SER A 106 6.37 7.56 -10.93
C SER A 106 5.04 7.10 -10.33
N HIS A 107 3.89 7.59 -10.81
CA HIS A 107 2.60 7.16 -10.25
C HIS A 107 1.46 7.12 -11.26
N VAL A 108 0.50 6.27 -10.95
CA VAL A 108 -0.81 6.18 -11.58
C VAL A 108 -1.92 6.33 -10.54
N VAL A 109 -3.16 6.53 -10.98
CA VAL A 109 -4.32 6.50 -10.08
C VAL A 109 -4.53 5.06 -9.62
N PHE A 110 -4.73 4.88 -8.31
CA PHE A 110 -4.99 3.57 -7.71
C PHE A 110 -6.50 3.31 -7.62
N GLU A 111 -6.99 2.42 -8.49
CA GLU A 111 -8.38 1.95 -8.53
C GLU A 111 -8.43 0.43 -8.43
N HIS A 112 -8.26 -0.10 -7.22
CA HIS A 112 -8.43 -1.53 -6.95
C HIS A 112 -9.78 -1.77 -6.25
N PRO A 113 -10.62 -2.73 -6.69
CA PRO A 113 -11.92 -3.00 -6.07
C PRO A 113 -11.85 -3.72 -4.71
N ALA A 114 -10.66 -4.04 -4.21
CA ALA A 114 -10.52 -4.90 -3.04
C ALA A 114 -10.89 -4.17 -1.76
N SER A 115 -11.66 -4.83 -0.90
CA SER A 115 -12.02 -4.36 0.43
C SER A 115 -11.88 -5.52 1.42
N PHE A 116 -11.88 -5.22 2.72
CA PHE A 116 -11.93 -6.28 3.73
C PHE A 116 -13.20 -7.14 3.61
N GLN A 117 -14.29 -6.60 3.05
CA GLN A 117 -15.51 -7.36 2.79
C GLN A 117 -15.30 -8.40 1.68
N THR A 118 -14.62 -8.03 0.59
CA THR A 118 -14.37 -8.94 -0.55
C THR A 118 -13.21 -9.92 -0.29
N LEU A 119 -12.37 -9.65 0.71
CA LEU A 119 -11.21 -10.47 1.02
C LEU A 119 -11.62 -11.81 1.67
N ALA A 120 -11.26 -12.91 1.03
CA ALA A 120 -11.54 -14.27 1.50
C ALA A 120 -10.55 -14.69 2.59
N MET A 121 -10.96 -14.57 3.85
CA MET A 121 -10.16 -14.97 5.02
C MET A 121 -11.07 -15.17 6.24
N ASP A 122 -10.51 -15.76 7.29
CA ASP A 122 -11.18 -15.92 8.58
C ASP A 122 -11.69 -14.57 9.14
N PRO A 123 -12.98 -14.46 9.54
CA PRO A 123 -13.58 -13.23 10.05
C PRO A 123 -12.92 -12.68 11.32
N VAL A 124 -12.43 -13.54 12.21
CA VAL A 124 -11.79 -13.13 13.47
C VAL A 124 -10.44 -12.51 13.16
N LYS A 125 -9.59 -13.20 12.38
CA LYS A 125 -8.30 -12.65 11.92
C LYS A 125 -8.48 -11.35 11.14
N LYS A 126 -9.53 -11.27 10.31
CA LYS A 126 -9.88 -10.07 9.55
C LYS A 126 -10.18 -8.88 10.48
N GLN A 127 -10.99 -9.10 11.50
CA GLN A 127 -11.35 -8.06 12.47
C GLN A 127 -10.13 -7.58 13.26
N GLU A 128 -9.24 -8.49 13.68
CA GLU A 128 -7.99 -8.12 14.38
C GLU A 128 -7.11 -7.16 13.55
N ILE A 129 -7.02 -7.39 12.23
CA ILE A 129 -6.27 -6.52 11.33
C ILE A 129 -6.95 -5.15 11.20
N ILE A 130 -8.27 -5.12 11.03
CA ILE A 130 -9.06 -3.88 10.94
C ILE A 130 -8.89 -3.05 12.23
N ASP A 131 -8.94 -3.70 13.39
CA ASP A 131 -8.81 -3.04 14.68
C ASP A 131 -7.39 -2.47 14.88
N ASP A 132 -6.36 -3.20 14.45
CA ASP A 132 -4.97 -2.72 14.49
C ASP A 132 -4.77 -1.49 13.59
N LEU A 133 -5.30 -1.51 12.36
CA LEU A 133 -5.22 -0.39 11.42
C LEU A 133 -6.01 0.83 11.92
N THR A 134 -7.18 0.59 12.50
CA THR A 134 -8.01 1.64 13.11
C THR A 134 -7.30 2.27 14.30
N THR A 135 -6.65 1.45 15.13
CA THR A 135 -5.86 1.93 16.26
C THR A 135 -4.65 2.73 15.79
N PHE A 136 -3.94 2.24 14.77
CA PHE A 136 -2.80 2.91 14.18
C PHE A 136 -3.15 4.29 13.60
N SER A 137 -4.22 4.38 12.80
CA SER A 137 -4.66 5.62 12.16
C SER A 137 -5.10 6.72 13.14
N LYS A 138 -5.49 6.34 14.37
CA LYS A 138 -5.83 7.26 15.46
C LYS A 138 -4.68 7.44 16.47
N GLY A 139 -3.50 6.91 16.15
CA GLY A 139 -2.38 6.76 17.07
C GLY A 139 -1.47 7.97 17.23
N GLU A 140 -1.68 9.09 16.53
CA GLU A 140 -0.76 10.24 16.49
C GLU A 140 -0.21 10.64 17.86
N ASP A 141 -1.12 10.98 18.78
CA ASP A 141 -0.78 11.45 20.13
C ASP A 141 -0.05 10.37 20.94
N PHE A 142 -0.39 9.10 20.72
CA PHE A 142 0.27 7.98 21.38
C PHE A 142 1.73 7.88 20.95
N TYR A 143 2.01 7.91 19.64
CA TYR A 143 3.36 7.85 19.10
C TYR A 143 4.20 9.07 19.49
N ASN A 144 3.60 10.26 19.42
CA ASN A 144 4.23 11.51 19.85
C ASN A 144 4.61 11.48 21.33
N ARG A 145 3.70 11.03 22.20
CA ARG A 145 3.93 10.96 23.65
C ARG A 145 5.07 10.04 24.04
N ILE A 146 5.25 8.92 23.32
CA ILE A 146 6.33 7.96 23.59
C ILE A 146 7.62 8.27 22.80
N GLY A 147 7.65 9.36 22.03
CA GLY A 147 8.81 9.79 21.26
C GLY A 147 9.21 8.82 20.15
N ARG A 148 8.25 8.12 19.55
CA ARG A 148 8.51 7.16 18.45
C ARG A 148 7.92 7.67 17.15
N ALA A 149 8.59 7.35 16.03
CA ALA A 149 8.06 7.62 14.70
C ALA A 149 6.70 6.93 14.51
N TRP A 150 5.73 7.63 13.92
CA TRP A 150 4.38 7.13 13.71
C TRP A 150 4.32 6.17 12.51
N LYS A 151 4.86 4.98 12.73
CA LYS A 151 4.94 3.92 11.74
C LYS A 151 4.51 2.57 12.30
N ARG A 152 4.15 1.66 11.41
CA ARG A 152 3.80 0.29 11.74
C ARG A 152 4.25 -0.66 10.63
N GLY A 153 4.98 -1.71 11.02
CA GLY A 153 5.45 -2.74 10.09
C GLY A 153 4.52 -3.97 10.05
N TYR A 154 4.20 -4.44 8.86
CA TYR A 154 3.46 -5.68 8.60
C TYR A 154 4.29 -6.65 7.77
N LEU A 155 4.26 -7.92 8.13
CA LEU A 155 4.75 -9.02 7.31
C LEU A 155 3.56 -9.87 6.87
N LEU A 156 3.30 -9.93 5.57
CA LEU A 156 2.31 -10.81 4.96
C LEU A 156 3.03 -12.03 4.39
N TYR A 157 2.73 -13.21 4.89
CA TYR A 157 3.42 -14.43 4.44
C TYR A 157 2.45 -15.58 4.19
N GLY A 158 2.85 -16.47 3.29
CA GLY A 158 2.08 -17.66 2.92
C GLY A 158 2.25 -18.00 1.44
N PRO A 159 1.69 -19.13 0.98
CA PRO A 159 1.82 -19.60 -0.40
C PRO A 159 1.43 -18.54 -1.45
N PRO A 160 1.94 -18.62 -2.69
CA PRO A 160 1.43 -17.82 -3.79
C PRO A 160 -0.08 -18.07 -3.99
N GLY A 161 -0.82 -17.07 -4.47
CA GLY A 161 -2.28 -17.20 -4.70
C GLY A 161 -3.16 -17.05 -3.45
N THR A 162 -2.61 -16.68 -2.30
CA THR A 162 -3.35 -16.49 -1.03
C THR A 162 -3.85 -15.06 -0.78
N GLY A 163 -3.60 -14.14 -1.72
CA GLY A 163 -4.14 -12.77 -1.67
C GLY A 163 -3.29 -11.76 -0.90
N LYS A 164 -1.97 -11.94 -0.80
CA LYS A 164 -1.03 -10.98 -0.16
C LYS A 164 -1.16 -9.57 -0.74
N SER A 165 -1.04 -9.41 -2.06
CA SER A 165 -1.19 -8.10 -2.72
C SER A 165 -2.64 -7.58 -2.66
N THR A 166 -3.64 -8.47 -2.68
CA THR A 166 -5.05 -8.10 -2.48
C THR A 166 -5.32 -7.56 -1.06
N MET A 167 -4.66 -8.10 -0.04
CA MET A 167 -4.71 -7.59 1.33
C MET A 167 -4.14 -6.16 1.40
N ILE A 168 -3.00 -5.89 0.77
CA ILE A 168 -2.40 -4.55 0.70
C ILE A 168 -3.38 -3.55 0.06
N ALA A 169 -4.01 -3.94 -1.05
CA ALA A 169 -5.04 -3.12 -1.70
C ALA A 169 -6.22 -2.83 -0.77
N ALA A 170 -6.70 -3.83 -0.02
CA ALA A 170 -7.78 -3.66 0.95
C ALA A 170 -7.36 -2.72 2.10
N MET A 171 -6.13 -2.82 2.60
CA MET A 171 -5.58 -1.93 3.63
C MET A 171 -5.51 -0.48 3.12
N ALA A 172 -5.00 -0.27 1.91
CA ALA A 172 -4.92 1.05 1.28
C ALA A 172 -6.31 1.68 1.10
N ASN A 173 -7.27 0.86 0.67
CA ASN A 173 -8.64 1.30 0.47
C ASN A 173 -9.34 1.66 1.78
N PHE A 174 -9.11 0.86 2.83
CA PHE A 174 -9.65 1.09 4.16
C PHE A 174 -9.11 2.37 4.81
N LEU A 175 -7.81 2.63 4.69
CA LEU A 175 -7.16 3.80 5.30
C LEU A 175 -7.22 5.06 4.44
N GLY A 176 -7.48 4.93 3.14
CA GLY A 176 -7.37 6.04 2.19
C GLY A 176 -5.91 6.43 1.90
N TYR A 177 -4.98 5.48 2.00
CA TYR A 177 -3.54 5.72 1.84
C TYR A 177 -3.09 5.50 0.40
N ASP A 178 -2.01 6.18 0.00
CA ASP A 178 -1.31 5.88 -1.24
C ASP A 178 -0.42 4.65 -1.09
N ILE A 179 -0.17 3.94 -2.18
CA ILE A 179 0.71 2.77 -2.21
C ILE A 179 2.01 3.16 -2.89
N TYR A 180 3.14 2.80 -2.28
CA TYR A 180 4.48 2.92 -2.84
C TYR A 180 5.05 1.52 -3.00
N ASP A 181 4.92 0.98 -4.21
CA ASP A 181 5.45 -0.32 -4.59
C ASP A 181 6.94 -0.19 -4.91
N LEU A 182 7.78 -0.69 -3.99
CA LEU A 182 9.22 -0.56 -4.05
C LEU A 182 9.84 -1.82 -4.63
N GLU A 183 10.21 -1.75 -5.90
CA GLU A 183 11.00 -2.77 -6.58
C GLU A 183 12.48 -2.61 -6.19
N LEU A 184 12.92 -3.41 -5.23
CA LEU A 184 14.31 -3.38 -4.70
C LEU A 184 15.36 -3.68 -5.77
N THR A 185 15.04 -4.55 -6.73
CA THR A 185 15.95 -4.97 -7.81
C THR A 185 16.29 -3.83 -8.77
N ALA A 186 15.38 -2.87 -8.94
CA ALA A 186 15.57 -1.69 -9.78
C ALA A 186 16.44 -0.59 -9.12
N VAL A 187 16.69 -0.71 -7.81
CA VAL A 187 17.48 0.26 -7.04
C VAL A 187 18.95 -0.11 -7.06
N LYS A 188 19.85 0.80 -7.44
CA LYS A 188 21.27 0.48 -7.63
C LYS A 188 22.02 0.34 -6.31
N ASP A 189 21.76 1.22 -5.35
CA ASP A 189 22.47 1.28 -4.08
C ASP A 189 21.60 1.84 -2.94
N ASN A 190 22.13 1.79 -1.72
CA ASN A 190 21.44 2.29 -0.52
C ASN A 190 21.18 3.81 -0.53
N THR A 191 21.89 4.58 -1.36
CA THR A 191 21.68 6.04 -1.49
C THR A 191 20.41 6.32 -2.30
N GLU A 192 20.23 5.62 -3.42
CA GLU A 192 18.99 5.68 -4.21
C GLU A 192 17.80 5.19 -3.38
N LEU A 193 17.96 4.08 -2.64
CA LEU A 193 16.94 3.57 -1.72
C LEU A 193 16.51 4.61 -0.69
N ARG A 194 17.51 5.26 -0.05
CA ARG A 194 17.26 6.31 0.93
C ARG A 194 16.49 7.48 0.33
N ARG A 195 16.83 7.89 -0.90
CA ARG A 195 16.14 8.97 -1.60
C ARG A 195 14.66 8.64 -1.80
N LEU A 196 14.36 7.45 -2.33
CA LEU A 196 13.00 6.99 -2.54
C LEU A 196 12.18 7.04 -1.24
N LEU A 197 12.73 6.50 -0.15
CA LEU A 197 11.99 6.41 1.10
C LEU A 197 11.76 7.79 1.75
N ILE A 198 12.68 8.76 1.57
CA ILE A 198 12.49 10.15 2.03
C ILE A 198 11.41 10.86 1.20
N GLU A 199 11.33 10.60 -0.10
CA GLU A 199 10.35 11.21 -1.02
C GLU A 199 8.91 10.70 -0.82
N THR A 200 8.70 9.66 0.01
CA THR A 200 7.36 9.16 0.34
C THR A 200 6.56 10.20 1.14
N SER A 201 5.27 10.34 0.82
CA SER A 201 4.37 11.24 1.56
C SER A 201 3.84 10.61 2.86
N SER A 202 3.20 11.40 3.72
CA SER A 202 2.37 10.88 4.82
C SER A 202 1.12 10.17 4.27
N LYS A 203 0.44 9.35 5.08
CA LYS A 203 -0.69 8.52 4.64
C LYS A 203 -0.31 7.60 3.48
N SER A 204 0.78 6.87 3.68
CA SER A 204 1.35 5.97 2.68
C SER A 204 1.56 4.56 3.21
N ILE A 205 1.47 3.60 2.30
CA ILE A 205 1.83 2.20 2.48
C ILE A 205 3.02 1.94 1.57
N ILE A 206 4.19 1.67 2.16
CA ILE A 206 5.37 1.26 1.42
C ILE A 206 5.35 -0.27 1.34
N VAL A 207 5.31 -0.80 0.13
CA VAL A 207 5.25 -2.23 -0.15
C VAL A 207 6.62 -2.69 -0.62
N ILE A 208 7.11 -3.77 -0.02
CA ILE A 208 8.33 -4.44 -0.44
C ILE A 208 7.95 -5.89 -0.70
N GLU A 209 7.78 -6.23 -1.97
CA GLU A 209 7.36 -7.57 -2.37
C GLU A 209 8.52 -8.57 -2.39
N ASP A 210 8.21 -9.83 -2.09
CA ASP A 210 9.07 -11.01 -2.22
C ASP A 210 10.49 -10.82 -1.63
N ILE A 211 10.54 -10.46 -0.35
CA ILE A 211 11.83 -10.24 0.33
C ILE A 211 12.72 -11.48 0.39
N ASP A 212 12.17 -12.69 0.30
CA ASP A 212 12.93 -13.94 0.19
C ASP A 212 13.72 -14.04 -1.13
N CYS A 213 13.14 -13.66 -2.26
CA CYS A 213 13.83 -13.63 -3.56
C CYS A 213 14.97 -12.59 -3.57
N SER A 214 14.77 -11.47 -2.87
CA SER A 214 15.79 -10.41 -2.75
C SER A 214 17.03 -10.84 -1.95
N MET A 215 16.89 -11.80 -1.03
CA MET A 215 18.02 -12.31 -0.23
C MET A 215 18.94 -13.20 -1.06
N GLU A 216 18.40 -14.01 -1.97
CA GLU A 216 19.20 -14.87 -2.86
C GLU A 216 20.01 -14.01 -3.85
N LEU A 217 19.45 -12.88 -4.32
CA LEU A 217 20.11 -11.92 -5.21
C LEU A 217 21.21 -11.10 -4.53
N THR A 218 21.17 -10.96 -3.20
CA THR A 218 22.11 -10.10 -2.44
C THR A 218 23.07 -10.90 -1.54
N GLY A 219 22.77 -12.19 -1.31
CA GLY A 219 23.43 -13.07 -0.34
C GLY A 219 24.55 -13.97 -0.86
N GLN A 220 24.81 -14.05 -2.17
CA GLN A 220 25.97 -14.79 -2.69
C GLN A 220 27.18 -13.88 -2.93
N ARG A 221 27.75 -13.37 -1.84
CA ARG A 221 29.18 -13.11 -1.76
C ARG A 221 29.83 -14.19 -0.90
N LYS A 222 29.66 -15.46 -1.29
CA LYS A 222 30.71 -16.43 -0.96
C LYS A 222 31.93 -16.02 -1.76
N LYS A 223 32.81 -15.26 -1.11
CA LYS A 223 34.22 -15.24 -1.45
C LYS A 223 34.65 -16.71 -1.44
N ASP A 224 34.75 -17.31 -2.60
CA ASP A 224 35.78 -18.32 -2.82
C ASP A 224 37.10 -17.57 -2.72
N ASN A 225 37.57 -17.37 -1.48
CA ASN A 225 38.99 -17.20 -1.23
C ASN A 225 39.64 -18.53 -1.64
N LYS A 226 39.92 -18.70 -2.92
CA LYS A 226 41.04 -19.55 -3.31
C LYS A 226 42.28 -18.74 -2.98
N GLU A 227 43.04 -19.29 -2.05
CA GLU A 227 44.34 -18.83 -1.62
C GLU A 227 45.23 -18.65 -2.86
N ASP A 228 45.71 -17.42 -3.06
CA ASP A 228 46.78 -17.13 -4.01
C ASP A 228 48.07 -17.74 -3.44
N GLU A 229 48.42 -18.95 -3.89
CA GLU A 229 49.79 -19.46 -3.76
C GLU A 229 50.69 -18.81 -4.82
N ASP A 230 51.83 -18.34 -4.35
CA ASP A 230 52.96 -17.76 -5.08
C ASP A 230 53.30 -18.50 -6.38
N ASP A 231 53.43 -17.75 -7.49
CA ASP A 231 54.53 -18.03 -8.41
C ASP A 231 54.98 -16.79 -9.20
N ASN A 232 56.29 -16.58 -9.19
CA ASN A 232 57.00 -15.47 -9.81
C ASN A 232 57.23 -15.74 -11.31
N ASP A 233 56.64 -14.96 -12.22
CA ASP A 233 57.15 -14.83 -13.60
C ASP A 233 56.79 -13.45 -14.23
N PRO A 234 57.77 -12.59 -14.57
CA PRO A 234 57.52 -11.24 -15.07
C PRO A 234 57.44 -11.20 -16.62
N ALA A 235 56.63 -12.05 -17.26
CA ALA A 235 56.48 -11.97 -18.72
C ALA A 235 55.21 -12.63 -19.28
N LYS A 236 54.03 -12.08 -18.97
CA LYS A 236 52.83 -12.11 -19.82
C LYS A 236 51.74 -11.27 -19.15
N LYS A 237 51.35 -10.15 -19.78
CA LYS A 237 50.10 -9.46 -19.43
C LYS A 237 48.94 -10.27 -20.02
N PRO A 238 48.04 -10.88 -19.22
CA PRO A 238 46.71 -11.16 -19.74
C PRO A 238 45.93 -9.85 -19.71
N MET A 239 45.40 -9.45 -20.88
CA MET A 239 44.33 -8.46 -20.95
C MET A 239 43.21 -8.90 -20.02
N LYS A 240 42.92 -8.09 -18.99
CA LYS A 240 41.67 -8.19 -18.23
C LYS A 240 40.52 -8.21 -19.24
N PRO A 241 39.59 -9.19 -19.20
CA PRO A 241 38.32 -9.03 -19.90
C PRO A 241 37.68 -7.73 -19.41
N PRO A 242 36.96 -6.97 -20.24
CA PRO A 242 36.17 -5.87 -19.73
C PRO A 242 35.22 -6.45 -18.68
N GLU A 243 35.36 -5.99 -17.44
CA GLU A 243 34.39 -6.22 -16.38
C GLU A 243 33.05 -5.70 -16.89
N ASN A 244 32.22 -6.61 -17.41
CA ASN A 244 30.82 -6.37 -17.54
C ASN A 244 30.26 -6.37 -16.12
N ASP A 245 30.40 -5.23 -15.43
CA ASP A 245 29.66 -4.83 -14.23
C ASP A 245 28.16 -4.68 -14.58
N ALA A 246 27.59 -5.74 -15.11
CA ALA A 246 26.19 -5.82 -15.47
C ALA A 246 25.37 -6.01 -14.19
N LYS A 247 25.06 -4.87 -13.55
CA LYS A 247 23.79 -4.61 -12.86
C LYS A 247 23.37 -5.60 -11.77
N ALA A 248 24.27 -5.98 -10.86
CA ALA A 248 23.82 -6.48 -9.56
C ALA A 248 23.47 -5.30 -8.65
N SER A 249 22.21 -5.20 -8.20
CA SER A 249 21.81 -4.24 -7.17
C SER A 249 22.72 -4.41 -5.95
N LYS A 250 23.31 -3.31 -5.46
CA LYS A 250 24.11 -3.29 -4.22
C LYS A 250 23.26 -3.05 -2.98
N VAL A 251 21.93 -3.04 -3.13
CA VAL A 251 21.00 -2.95 -2.01
C VAL A 251 21.09 -4.23 -1.20
N THR A 252 21.05 -4.10 0.12
CA THR A 252 21.00 -5.26 1.02
C THR A 252 19.74 -5.15 1.87
N LEU A 253 19.15 -6.29 2.23
CA LEU A 253 17.99 -6.31 3.12
C LEU A 253 18.32 -5.66 4.49
N SER A 254 19.56 -5.83 4.97
CA SER A 254 20.08 -5.11 6.14
C SER A 254 20.10 -3.59 5.93
N GLY A 255 20.51 -3.12 4.75
CA GLY A 255 20.49 -1.70 4.37
C GLY A 255 19.08 -1.11 4.36
N LEU A 256 18.11 -1.85 3.81
CA LEU A 256 16.69 -1.48 3.84
C LEU A 256 16.17 -1.38 5.27
N LEU A 257 16.45 -2.36 6.13
CA LEU A 257 15.94 -2.37 7.50
C LEU A 257 16.60 -1.32 8.39
N ASN A 258 17.89 -1.04 8.19
CA ASN A 258 18.55 0.08 8.87
C ASN A 258 17.90 1.42 8.50
N PHE A 259 17.36 1.53 7.28
CA PHE A 259 16.57 2.70 6.91
C PHE A 259 15.20 2.69 7.59
N VAL A 260 14.50 1.55 7.55
CA VAL A 260 13.18 1.38 8.17
C VAL A 260 13.23 1.71 9.65
N ASP A 261 14.29 1.37 10.38
CA ASP A 261 14.44 1.66 11.82
C ASP A 261 15.15 2.98 12.13
N GLY A 262 15.92 3.52 11.19
CA GLY A 262 16.82 4.63 11.42
C GLY A 262 16.14 5.99 11.56
N LEU A 263 16.95 7.02 11.81
CA LEU A 263 16.51 8.43 11.95
C LEU A 263 15.69 8.94 10.75
N TRP A 264 15.91 8.38 9.57
CA TRP A 264 15.18 8.73 8.35
C TRP A 264 13.73 8.28 8.34
N SER A 265 13.40 7.28 9.16
CA SER A 265 12.03 6.81 9.36
C SER A 265 11.17 7.81 10.15
N ALA A 266 11.78 8.72 10.92
CA ALA A 266 11.09 9.79 11.62
C ALA A 266 10.70 10.97 10.70
N CYS A 267 11.25 11.02 9.48
CA CYS A 267 10.94 12.05 8.49
C CYS A 267 9.64 11.70 7.76
N GLY A 268 8.50 11.79 8.46
CA GLY A 268 7.19 11.48 7.90
C GLY A 268 6.08 11.43 8.95
N GLY A 269 4.84 11.69 8.51
CA GLY A 269 3.64 11.43 9.31
C GLY A 269 3.33 9.94 9.42
N ASP A 270 2.05 9.58 9.49
CA ASP A 270 1.57 8.20 9.53
C ASP A 270 1.98 7.40 8.28
N ARG A 271 2.77 6.33 8.48
CA ARG A 271 3.20 5.42 7.40
C ARG A 271 3.12 3.95 7.80
N LEU A 272 2.67 3.13 6.85
CA LEU A 272 2.75 1.67 6.96
C LEU A 272 3.87 1.14 6.08
N ILE A 273 4.53 0.08 6.55
CA ILE A 273 5.51 -0.65 5.77
C ILE A 273 5.06 -2.10 5.73
N VAL A 274 4.80 -2.63 4.54
CA VAL A 274 4.29 -3.98 4.33
C VAL A 274 5.31 -4.77 3.54
N PHE A 275 5.78 -5.87 4.12
CA PHE A 275 6.65 -6.84 3.49
C PHE A 275 5.83 -8.05 3.08
N THR A 276 6.09 -8.61 1.88
CA THR A 276 5.50 -9.88 1.47
C THR A 276 6.58 -10.95 1.31
N THR A 277 6.26 -12.20 1.65
CA THR A 277 7.14 -13.33 1.39
C THR A 277 6.33 -14.61 1.18
N ASN A 278 6.83 -15.52 0.34
CA ASN A 278 6.26 -16.87 0.23
C ASN A 278 6.86 -17.84 1.27
N HIS A 279 8.06 -17.52 1.77
CA HIS A 279 8.91 -18.41 2.56
C HIS A 279 9.43 -17.71 3.81
N VAL A 280 8.61 -17.66 4.87
CA VAL A 280 8.97 -17.00 6.13
C VAL A 280 10.19 -17.65 6.81
N GLU A 281 10.40 -18.94 6.58
CA GLU A 281 11.51 -19.75 7.08
C GLU A 281 12.87 -19.37 6.48
N LYS A 282 12.88 -18.75 5.29
CA LYS A 282 14.11 -18.28 4.64
C LYS A 282 14.58 -16.93 5.20
N LEU A 283 13.73 -16.23 5.95
CA LEU A 283 14.05 -14.91 6.47
C LEU A 283 14.90 -15.00 7.75
N ASP A 284 15.90 -14.13 7.84
CA ASP A 284 16.72 -14.02 9.05
C ASP A 284 15.82 -13.56 10.23
N PRO A 285 15.80 -14.30 11.36
CA PRO A 285 15.03 -13.93 12.55
C PRO A 285 15.30 -12.51 13.07
N ALA A 286 16.47 -11.92 12.80
CA ALA A 286 16.80 -10.55 13.14
C ALA A 286 15.94 -9.51 12.38
N LEU A 287 15.36 -9.89 11.24
CA LEU A 287 14.48 -9.03 10.43
C LEU A 287 13.04 -9.02 10.97
N ILE A 288 12.62 -10.14 11.54
CA ILE A 288 11.25 -10.42 12.02
C ILE A 288 11.01 -9.88 13.45
N ARG A 289 12.00 -9.19 14.02
CA ARG A 289 11.90 -8.65 15.39
C ARG A 289 10.92 -7.48 15.46
N ARG A 290 10.12 -7.46 16.54
CA ARG A 290 9.21 -6.35 16.88
C ARG A 290 9.96 -5.01 16.90
N GLY A 291 9.40 -3.99 16.27
CA GLY A 291 10.03 -2.70 15.98
C GLY A 291 10.30 -2.48 14.49
N ARG A 292 10.62 -3.56 13.75
CA ARG A 292 10.73 -3.59 12.27
C ARG A 292 9.45 -4.08 11.63
N MET A 293 9.05 -5.27 12.05
CA MET A 293 7.82 -5.96 11.65
C MET A 293 7.01 -6.19 12.93
N ASP A 294 5.98 -5.37 13.14
CA ASP A 294 5.19 -5.40 14.38
C ASP A 294 4.09 -6.45 14.34
N ARG A 295 3.50 -6.66 13.16
CA ARG A 295 2.42 -7.61 12.91
C ARG A 295 2.83 -8.61 11.84
N HIS A 296 2.68 -9.90 12.13
CA HIS A 296 2.87 -10.97 11.15
C HIS A 296 1.51 -11.58 10.87
N ILE A 297 1.12 -11.60 9.60
CA ILE A 297 -0.16 -12.09 9.12
C ILE A 297 0.12 -13.24 8.17
N GLU A 298 -0.25 -14.43 8.60
CA GLU A 298 -0.24 -15.61 7.75
C GLU A 298 -1.50 -15.62 6.88
N LEU A 299 -1.30 -15.63 5.57
CA LEU A 299 -2.32 -15.86 4.56
C LEU A 299 -2.20 -17.31 4.09
N SER A 300 -2.91 -18.18 4.81
CA SER A 300 -2.91 -19.63 4.60
C SER A 300 -3.80 -20.06 3.43
N TYR A 301 -3.85 -21.37 3.19
CA TYR A 301 -4.81 -22.01 2.29
C TYR A 301 -6.27 -21.67 2.64
N CYS A 302 -7.16 -21.89 1.66
CA CYS A 302 -8.57 -21.52 1.74
C CYS A 302 -9.31 -22.38 2.77
N GLY A 303 -9.61 -21.82 3.94
CA GLY A 303 -10.52 -22.44 4.91
C GLY A 303 -11.98 -22.24 4.54
N PHE A 304 -12.89 -22.95 5.23
CA PHE A 304 -14.32 -22.88 4.97
C PHE A 304 -14.90 -21.46 5.08
N GLU A 305 -14.45 -20.68 6.06
CA GLU A 305 -14.87 -19.28 6.22
C GLU A 305 -14.45 -18.40 5.02
N ALA A 306 -13.24 -18.60 4.50
CA ALA A 306 -12.76 -17.92 3.30
C ALA A 306 -13.56 -18.35 2.07
N PHE A 307 -13.84 -19.65 1.94
CA PHE A 307 -14.69 -20.20 0.88
C PHE A 307 -16.09 -19.57 0.89
N LYS A 308 -16.74 -19.39 2.03
CA LYS A 308 -18.07 -18.74 2.09
C LYS A 308 -18.04 -17.32 1.51
N VAL A 309 -16.96 -16.57 1.76
CA VAL A 309 -16.78 -15.24 1.16
C VAL A 309 -16.66 -15.35 -0.37
N LEU A 310 -15.89 -16.32 -0.87
CA LEU A 310 -15.78 -16.56 -2.32
C LEU A 310 -17.11 -17.00 -2.94
N ALA A 311 -17.82 -17.96 -2.33
CA ALA A 311 -19.13 -18.42 -2.80
C ALA A 311 -20.15 -17.28 -2.88
N ARG A 312 -20.15 -16.38 -1.90
CA ARG A 312 -20.98 -15.17 -1.92
C ARG A 312 -20.56 -14.22 -3.03
N ASN A 313 -19.26 -13.99 -3.22
CA ASN A 313 -18.77 -12.99 -4.19
C ASN A 313 -18.93 -13.45 -5.65
N TYR A 314 -18.71 -14.74 -5.94
CA TYR A 314 -18.72 -15.27 -7.29
C TYR A 314 -20.09 -15.83 -7.70
N LEU A 315 -20.80 -16.48 -6.77
CA LEU A 315 -22.05 -17.21 -7.06
C LEU A 315 -23.28 -16.61 -6.37
N TYR A 316 -23.13 -15.58 -5.55
CA TYR A 316 -24.21 -14.99 -4.74
C TYR A 316 -24.89 -16.00 -3.79
N LEU A 317 -24.13 -17.00 -3.31
CA LEU A 317 -24.62 -18.03 -2.40
C LEU A 317 -24.19 -17.77 -0.96
N GLU A 318 -25.15 -17.81 -0.03
CA GLU A 318 -24.86 -17.79 1.41
C GLU A 318 -24.86 -19.20 2.02
N THR A 319 -25.69 -20.09 1.48
CA THR A 319 -25.83 -21.49 1.92
C THR A 319 -26.14 -22.40 0.74
N HIS A 320 -25.62 -23.63 0.77
CA HIS A 320 -25.93 -24.66 -0.23
C HIS A 320 -25.75 -26.07 0.38
N GLU A 321 -26.47 -27.07 -0.11
CA GLU A 321 -26.38 -28.45 0.40
C GLU A 321 -24.96 -29.03 0.28
N LEU A 322 -24.25 -28.67 -0.78
CA LEU A 322 -22.85 -29.07 -1.05
C LEU A 322 -21.81 -28.40 -0.15
N PHE A 323 -22.17 -27.39 0.66
CA PHE A 323 -21.19 -26.69 1.50
C PHE A 323 -20.58 -27.58 2.57
N GLU A 324 -21.35 -28.51 3.13
CA GLU A 324 -20.83 -29.43 4.16
C GLU A 324 -19.83 -30.43 3.56
N THR A 325 -20.07 -30.90 2.32
CA THR A 325 -19.09 -31.71 1.58
C THR A 325 -17.81 -30.92 1.30
N ILE A 326 -17.94 -29.68 0.83
CA ILE A 326 -16.79 -28.80 0.56
C ILE A 326 -16.03 -28.50 1.85
N ARG A 327 -16.72 -28.29 2.97
CA ARG A 327 -16.09 -28.08 4.29
C ARG A 327 -15.17 -29.24 4.64
N GLY A 328 -15.68 -30.48 4.60
CA GLY A 328 -14.89 -31.66 4.91
C GLY A 328 -13.68 -31.83 3.98
N LEU A 329 -13.84 -31.52 2.69
CA LEU A 329 -12.74 -31.59 1.73
C LEU A 329 -11.68 -30.51 1.95
N LEU A 330 -12.07 -29.27 2.29
CA LEU A 330 -11.13 -28.18 2.58
C LEU A 330 -10.37 -28.37 3.90
N GLU A 331 -10.92 -29.14 4.85
CA GLU A 331 -10.21 -29.50 6.08
C GLU A 331 -9.09 -30.53 5.83
N GLU A 332 -9.22 -31.35 4.78
CA GLU A 332 -8.27 -32.42 4.45
C GLU A 332 -7.29 -32.05 3.33
N THR A 333 -7.62 -31.03 2.53
CA THR A 333 -6.88 -30.64 1.34
C THR A 333 -6.43 -29.19 1.39
N GLN A 334 -5.17 -28.94 1.04
CA GLN A 334 -4.64 -27.59 0.89
C GLN A 334 -4.91 -27.08 -0.53
N MET A 335 -5.78 -26.07 -0.66
CA MET A 335 -6.05 -25.39 -1.92
C MET A 335 -6.03 -23.88 -1.71
N THR A 336 -5.44 -23.12 -2.62
CA THR A 336 -5.32 -21.66 -2.44
C THR A 336 -6.66 -20.96 -2.70
N PRO A 337 -6.92 -19.79 -2.08
CA PRO A 337 -8.08 -18.98 -2.42
C PRO A 337 -8.19 -18.66 -3.92
N ALA A 338 -7.07 -18.48 -4.62
CA ALA A 338 -7.06 -18.28 -6.07
C ALA A 338 -7.57 -19.52 -6.83
N ASP A 339 -7.10 -20.72 -6.48
CA ASP A 339 -7.55 -21.97 -7.13
C ASP A 339 -9.02 -22.27 -6.84
N VAL A 340 -9.48 -22.00 -5.61
CA VAL A 340 -10.89 -22.10 -5.26
C VAL A 340 -11.72 -21.12 -6.07
N ALA A 341 -11.27 -19.86 -6.19
CA ALA A 341 -11.96 -18.83 -6.96
C ALA A 341 -12.06 -19.19 -8.46
N GLU A 342 -11.02 -19.78 -9.03
CA GLU A 342 -11.01 -20.26 -10.43
C GLU A 342 -12.10 -21.32 -10.66
N ASN A 343 -12.25 -22.27 -9.74
CA ASN A 343 -13.31 -23.28 -9.82
C ASN A 343 -14.72 -22.72 -9.63
N LEU A 344 -14.86 -21.62 -8.88
CA LEU A 344 -16.12 -20.93 -8.67
C LEU A 344 -16.46 -19.92 -9.78
N MET A 345 -15.53 -19.65 -10.70
CA MET A 345 -15.76 -18.71 -11.80
C MET A 345 -16.76 -19.30 -12.80
N PRO A 346 -17.90 -18.62 -13.06
CA PRO A 346 -18.89 -19.12 -14.02
C PRO A 346 -18.31 -19.20 -15.44
N LYS A 347 -18.35 -20.39 -16.04
CA LYS A 347 -17.83 -20.64 -17.40
C LYS A 347 -18.90 -20.48 -18.50
N THR A 348 -20.17 -20.39 -18.10
CA THR A 348 -21.32 -20.28 -19.00
C THR A 348 -22.23 -19.13 -18.57
N SER A 349 -23.01 -18.60 -19.52
CA SER A 349 -24.09 -17.64 -19.25
C SER A 349 -25.43 -18.27 -19.69
N PRO A 350 -26.41 -18.50 -18.77
CA PRO A 350 -26.39 -18.12 -17.36
C PRO A 350 -25.39 -18.94 -16.53
N ALA A 351 -24.98 -18.38 -15.39
CA ALA A 351 -24.14 -19.06 -14.43
C ALA A 351 -24.87 -20.29 -13.87
N ASP A 352 -24.16 -21.40 -13.75
CA ASP A 352 -24.62 -22.63 -13.08
C ASP A 352 -23.88 -22.76 -11.74
N PRO A 353 -24.47 -22.28 -10.62
CA PRO A 353 -23.81 -22.33 -9.32
C PRO A 353 -23.55 -23.76 -8.85
N GLU A 354 -24.48 -24.68 -9.11
CA GLU A 354 -24.34 -26.07 -8.69
C GLU A 354 -23.24 -26.78 -9.48
N GLY A 355 -23.15 -26.52 -10.79
CA GLY A 355 -22.04 -26.99 -11.63
C GLY A 355 -20.68 -26.48 -11.17
N CYS A 356 -20.59 -25.20 -10.78
CA CYS A 356 -19.34 -24.62 -10.24
C CYS A 356 -18.92 -25.29 -8.91
N LEU A 357 -19.87 -25.51 -8.00
CA LEU A 357 -19.61 -26.21 -6.75
C LEU A 357 -19.20 -27.68 -6.97
N LYS A 358 -19.82 -28.38 -7.92
CA LYS A 358 -19.42 -29.74 -8.32
C LYS A 358 -18.02 -29.77 -8.94
N SER A 359 -17.67 -28.76 -9.76
CA SER A 359 -16.31 -28.61 -10.30
C SER A 359 -15.29 -28.44 -9.17
N LEU A 360 -15.59 -27.60 -8.17
CA LEU A 360 -14.72 -27.41 -7.01
C LEU A 360 -14.55 -28.71 -6.21
N ILE A 361 -15.63 -29.47 -5.99
CA ILE A 361 -15.55 -30.77 -5.32
C ILE A 361 -14.61 -31.71 -6.08
N GLY A 362 -14.76 -31.84 -7.40
CA GLY A 362 -13.88 -32.68 -8.21
C GLY A 362 -12.41 -32.23 -8.17
N ALA A 363 -12.15 -30.92 -8.16
CA ALA A 363 -10.81 -30.38 -8.02
C ALA A 363 -10.20 -30.69 -6.63
N LEU A 364 -10.99 -30.57 -5.56
CA LEU A 364 -10.57 -30.88 -4.20
C LEU A 364 -10.30 -32.37 -4.00
N GLU A 365 -11.13 -33.25 -4.57
CA GLU A 365 -10.90 -34.70 -4.56
C GLU A 365 -9.64 -35.08 -5.33
N THR A 366 -9.40 -34.44 -6.48
CA THR A 366 -8.17 -34.66 -7.28
C THR A 366 -6.94 -34.22 -6.49
N ALA A 367 -6.94 -32.99 -5.94
CA ALA A 367 -5.85 -32.48 -5.12
C ALA A 367 -5.60 -33.36 -3.88
N LYS A 368 -6.65 -33.91 -3.27
CA LYS A 368 -6.53 -34.87 -2.16
C LYS A 368 -5.79 -36.14 -2.57
N GLN A 369 -6.13 -36.70 -3.74
CA GLN A 369 -5.48 -37.90 -4.27
C GLN A 369 -4.01 -37.64 -4.62
N GLU A 370 -3.72 -36.49 -5.23
CA GLU A 370 -2.35 -36.07 -5.57
C GLU A 370 -1.49 -35.88 -4.32
N ALA A 371 -2.02 -35.21 -3.29
CA ALA A 371 -1.31 -35.03 -2.02
C ALA A 371 -1.05 -36.38 -1.31
N ALA A 372 -2.00 -37.32 -1.37
CA ALA A 372 -1.81 -38.66 -0.84
C ALA A 372 -0.77 -39.48 -1.63
N ALA A 373 -0.67 -39.27 -2.95
CA ALA A 373 0.35 -39.89 -3.79
C ALA A 373 1.75 -39.31 -3.51
N GLN A 374 1.87 -37.98 -3.37
CA GLN A 374 3.12 -37.30 -3.03
C GLN A 374 3.68 -37.75 -1.68
N LYS A 375 2.83 -37.83 -0.64
CA LYS A 375 3.24 -38.34 0.68
C LYS A 375 3.81 -39.76 0.61
N LYS A 376 3.17 -40.64 -0.17
CA LYS A 376 3.68 -42.01 -0.38
C LYS A 376 5.03 -42.03 -1.08
N SER A 377 5.23 -41.19 -2.10
CA SER A 377 6.54 -41.10 -2.77
C SER A 377 7.63 -40.53 -1.88
N GLU A 378 7.32 -39.52 -1.07
CA GLU A 378 8.28 -38.92 -0.13
C GLU A 378 8.67 -39.90 0.99
N GLU A 379 7.72 -40.67 1.51
CA GLU A 379 7.99 -41.74 2.49
C GLU A 379 8.86 -42.86 1.89
N GLU A 380 8.62 -43.25 0.64
CA GLU A 380 9.45 -44.24 -0.06
C GLU A 380 10.86 -43.73 -0.36
N GLU A 381 11.02 -42.46 -0.74
CA GLU A 381 12.33 -41.84 -0.95
C GLU A 381 13.10 -41.65 0.37
N GLY A 382 12.42 -41.21 1.43
CA GLY A 382 13.01 -41.10 2.77
C GLY A 382 13.53 -42.44 3.27
N ARG A 383 12.74 -43.50 3.08
CA ARG A 383 13.13 -44.87 3.47
C ARG A 383 14.26 -45.46 2.62
N LYS A 384 14.43 -45.00 1.38
CA LYS A 384 15.61 -45.34 0.56
C LYS A 384 16.85 -44.59 1.04
N LYS A 385 16.75 -43.29 1.31
CA LYS A 385 17.86 -42.48 1.84
C LYS A 385 18.34 -42.95 3.21
N GLU A 386 17.43 -43.37 4.11
CA GLU A 386 17.81 -43.97 5.39
C GLU A 386 18.56 -45.29 5.19
N LYS A 387 18.07 -46.18 4.31
CA LYS A 387 18.76 -47.44 4.00
C LYS A 387 20.13 -47.24 3.36
N ASP A 388 20.26 -46.27 2.45
CA ASP A 388 21.55 -45.94 1.83
C ASP A 388 22.53 -45.37 2.86
N SER A 389 22.05 -44.53 3.80
CA SER A 389 22.87 -44.01 4.90
C SER A 389 23.29 -45.08 5.92
N GLU A 390 22.44 -46.06 6.21
CA GLU A 390 22.78 -47.21 7.06
C GLU A 390 23.78 -48.15 6.37
N MET A 391 23.67 -48.32 5.04
CA MET A 391 24.59 -49.15 4.26
C MET A 391 25.98 -48.51 4.10
N GLU A 392 26.06 -47.18 4.02
CA GLU A 392 27.32 -46.42 4.08
C GLU A 392 27.96 -46.47 5.48
N ALA A 393 27.16 -46.46 6.56
CA ALA A 393 27.66 -46.56 7.92
C ALA A 393 28.18 -47.97 8.31
N LEU A 394 27.80 -49.02 7.57
CA LEU A 394 28.18 -50.41 7.81
C LEU A 394 29.43 -50.88 7.04
N ASN A 395 30.05 -50.02 6.21
CA ASN A 395 31.32 -50.31 5.55
C ASN A 395 32.48 -49.53 6.20
N PRO A 396 33.02 -49.97 7.36
CA PRO A 396 34.30 -49.45 7.82
C PRO A 396 35.39 -49.95 6.87
N ILE A 397 36.11 -49.00 6.30
CA ILE A 397 37.27 -49.19 5.43
C ILE A 397 38.30 -50.08 6.15
N GLU A 398 38.31 -51.39 5.85
CA GLU A 398 39.54 -52.18 5.95
C GLU A 398 40.48 -51.63 4.89
N ASN A 399 41.44 -50.79 5.28
CA ASN A 399 42.75 -50.66 4.67
C ASN A 399 43.60 -49.66 5.46
N GLY A 400 44.32 -50.19 6.44
CA GLY A 400 45.32 -49.47 7.23
C GLY A 400 46.62 -50.26 7.34
N ASN A 401 47.51 -50.01 6.39
CA ASN A 401 48.98 -50.06 6.46
C ASN A 401 49.72 -51.41 6.35
N VAL A 402 50.34 -51.58 5.18
CA VAL A 402 51.69 -52.15 5.02
C VAL A 402 52.72 -51.07 5.37
#